data_AF-A0A7C1T328-F1
#
_entry.id   AF-A0A7C1T328-F1
#
_cell.length_a   1.000
_cell.length_b   1.000
_cell.length_c   1.000
_cell.angle_alpha   90.00
_cell.angle_beta   90.00
_cell.angle_gamma   90.00
#
_symmetry.space_group_name_H-M   'P 1'
#
loop_
_entity.id
_entity.type
_entity.pdbx_description
1 polymer ?
#
loop_
_entity_poly.entity_id
_entity_poly.type
_entity_poly.pdbx_seq_one_letter_code
_entity_poly.pdbx_strand_id
1 'polypeptide(L)'
;MNGTAPFDRRRMALIFLLATLVFLNTLAAPFQWDGIEFIADNPIIHDLDNFLHPSKAAEFRWYGAFKNRYTGYLSFALNYSLHGNSPLGYHVFNISVHAMNSLLVYFMALLLFRSPALKDTPQAERSSTIAMWAALIFAAHPVQTEAVTYIFQRHASLVALFYLGSVVFLIRKRKNTR
;
A
#
# COMPACT_ATOMS: atom_id res chain seq x y z
N MET A 1 2.22 -5.97 34.34
CA MET A 1 2.10 -7.05 33.34
C MET A 1 2.81 -6.61 32.06
N ASN A 2 4.12 -6.85 32.00
CA ASN A 2 4.95 -6.60 30.83
C ASN A 2 4.79 -7.78 29.88
N GLY A 3 4.24 -7.56 28.69
CA GLY A 3 4.02 -8.63 27.73
C GLY A 3 3.28 -8.12 26.52
N THR A 4 3.97 -7.39 25.65
CA THR A 4 3.51 -7.27 24.26
C THR A 4 3.50 -8.68 23.69
N ALA A 5 2.34 -9.34 23.67
CA ALA A 5 2.20 -10.62 23.00
C ALA A 5 2.81 -10.48 21.59
N PRO A 6 3.75 -11.35 21.21
CA PRO A 6 4.41 -11.26 19.92
C PRO A 6 3.35 -11.29 18.82
N PHE A 7 3.53 -10.45 17.79
CA PHE A 7 2.62 -10.46 16.65
C PHE A 7 2.55 -11.88 16.08
N ASP A 8 1.33 -12.39 15.90
CA ASP A 8 1.11 -13.76 15.46
C ASP A 8 1.51 -13.90 13.99
N ARG A 9 2.69 -14.48 13.78
CA ARG A 9 3.29 -14.68 12.46
C ARG A 9 2.39 -15.50 11.54
N ARG A 10 1.59 -16.43 12.08
CA ARG A 10 0.67 -17.26 11.27
C ARG A 10 -0.46 -16.41 10.69
N ARG A 11 -1.03 -15.51 11.48
CA ARG A 11 -2.07 -14.58 11.02
C ARG A 11 -1.54 -13.60 10.00
N MET A 12 -0.35 -13.04 10.26
CA MET A 12 0.30 -12.15 9.31
C MET A 12 0.58 -12.85 7.97
N ALA A 13 1.10 -14.08 8.01
CA ALA A 13 1.32 -14.89 6.81
C ALA A 13 0.01 -15.16 6.07
N LEU A 14 -1.07 -15.53 6.78
CA LEU A 14 -2.39 -15.74 6.18
C LEU A 14 -2.93 -14.48 5.49
N ILE A 15 -2.83 -13.32 6.14
CA ILE A 15 -3.27 -12.04 5.58
C ILE A 15 -2.46 -11.70 4.32
N PHE A 16 -1.14 -11.82 4.39
CA PHE A 16 -0.25 -11.55 3.26
C PHE A 16 -0.53 -12.48 2.09
N LEU A 17 -0.69 -13.79 2.36
CA LEU A 17 -1.01 -14.79 1.35
C LEU A 17 -2.35 -14.49 0.69
N LEU A 18 -3.42 -14.25 1.45
CA LEU A 18 -4.73 -13.95 0.87
C LEU A 18 -4.69 -12.66 0.04
N ALA A 19 -4.10 -11.58 0.56
CA ALA A 19 -3.97 -10.31 -0.15
C ALA A 19 -3.20 -10.44 -1.47
N THR A 20 -2.28 -11.41 -1.56
CA THR A 20 -1.54 -11.71 -2.79
C THR A 20 -2.35 -12.59 -3.74
N LEU A 21 -2.90 -13.70 -3.24
CA LEU A 21 -3.59 -14.72 -4.04
C LEU A 21 -4.79 -14.17 -4.79
N VAL A 22 -5.56 -13.26 -4.17
CA VAL A 22 -6.78 -12.66 -4.76
C VAL A 22 -6.48 -11.90 -6.06
N PHE A 23 -5.25 -11.38 -6.23
CA PHE A 23 -4.88 -10.55 -7.37
C PHE A 23 -3.81 -11.19 -8.28
N LEU A 24 -3.46 -12.46 -8.07
CA LEU A 24 -2.45 -13.12 -8.92
C LEU A 24 -2.83 -13.16 -10.40
N ASN A 25 -4.13 -13.22 -10.71
CA ASN A 25 -4.63 -13.20 -12.07
C ASN A 25 -4.36 -11.88 -12.80
N THR A 26 -4.00 -10.80 -12.08
CA THR A 26 -3.74 -9.48 -12.68
C THR A 26 -2.30 -9.34 -13.15
N LEU A 27 -1.39 -10.25 -12.77
CA LEU A 27 0.03 -10.18 -13.11
C LEU A 27 0.29 -10.15 -14.64
N ALA A 28 -0.60 -10.77 -15.42
CA ALA A 28 -0.54 -10.79 -16.88
C ALA A 28 -1.35 -9.67 -17.56
N ALA A 29 -2.04 -8.82 -16.80
CA ALA A 29 -2.87 -7.77 -17.36
C ALA A 29 -2.00 -6.63 -17.93
N PRO A 30 -2.28 -6.14 -19.15
CA PRO A 30 -1.53 -5.05 -19.76
C PRO A 30 -1.79 -3.71 -19.06
N PHE A 31 -1.01 -2.68 -19.42
CA PHE A 31 -1.39 -1.31 -19.10
C PHE A 31 -2.76 -0.98 -19.71
N GLN A 32 -3.58 -0.25 -18.96
CA GLN A 32 -4.91 0.20 -19.37
C GLN A 32 -5.03 1.69 -19.06
N TRP A 33 -5.78 2.43 -19.88
CA TRP A 33 -6.13 3.84 -19.67
C TRP A 33 -4.91 4.70 -19.28
N ASP A 34 -4.92 5.31 -18.09
CA ASP A 34 -3.85 6.20 -17.60
C ASP A 34 -2.50 5.48 -17.51
N GLY A 35 -2.48 4.15 -17.40
CA GLY A 35 -1.25 3.37 -17.42
C GLY A 35 -0.50 3.44 -18.76
N ILE A 36 -1.19 3.75 -19.85
CA ILE A 36 -0.56 3.96 -21.15
C ILE A 36 0.06 5.35 -21.18
N GLU A 37 -0.76 6.39 -21.02
CA GLU A 37 -0.31 7.77 -21.23
C GLU A 37 0.61 8.31 -20.12
N PHE A 38 0.37 7.94 -18.85
CA PHE A 38 1.11 8.50 -17.71
C PHE A 38 2.28 7.63 -17.24
N ILE A 39 2.37 6.39 -17.72
CA ILE A 39 3.45 5.44 -17.39
C ILE A 39 4.15 5.01 -18.67
N ALA A 40 3.54 4.12 -19.48
CA ALA A 40 4.24 3.47 -20.59
C ALA A 40 4.86 4.46 -21.60
N ASP A 41 4.10 5.50 -21.94
CA ASP A 41 4.48 6.50 -22.96
C ASP A 41 5.01 7.81 -22.35
N ASN A 42 5.20 7.87 -21.03
CA ASN A 42 5.58 9.09 -20.35
C ASN A 42 7.10 9.21 -20.19
N PRO A 43 7.79 10.07 -20.98
CA PRO A 43 9.24 10.20 -20.93
C PRO A 43 9.76 10.71 -19.57
N ILE A 44 8.91 11.38 -18.77
CA ILE A 44 9.29 11.86 -17.44
C ILE A 44 9.73 10.70 -16.55
N ILE A 45 9.03 9.56 -16.60
CA ILE A 45 9.32 8.41 -15.74
C ILE A 45 10.46 7.54 -16.27
N HIS A 46 10.86 7.70 -17.53
CA HIS A 46 11.92 6.89 -18.16
C HIS A 46 13.33 7.37 -17.79
N ASP A 47 13.44 8.56 -17.19
CA ASP A 47 14.69 9.13 -16.72
C ASP A 47 14.58 9.58 -15.26
N LEU A 48 15.33 8.92 -14.36
CA LEU A 48 15.38 9.25 -12.94
C LEU A 48 16.00 10.62 -12.67
N ASP A 49 16.78 11.18 -13.60
CA ASP A 49 17.35 12.51 -13.45
C ASP A 49 16.27 13.59 -13.44
N ASN A 50 15.10 13.36 -14.05
CA ASN A 50 13.94 14.24 -13.94
C ASN A 50 13.43 14.39 -12.50
N PHE A 51 13.76 13.47 -11.59
CA PHE A 51 13.37 13.54 -10.19
C PHE A 51 14.43 14.29 -9.36
N LEU A 52 15.71 14.18 -9.72
CA LEU A 52 16.76 14.99 -9.09
C LEU A 52 16.75 16.45 -9.58
N HIS A 53 16.41 16.65 -10.85
CA HIS A 53 16.36 17.94 -11.54
C HIS A 53 15.01 18.15 -12.25
N PRO A 54 13.90 18.40 -11.51
CA PRO A 54 12.55 18.51 -12.07
C PRO A 54 12.37 19.51 -13.21
N SER A 55 13.18 20.57 -13.26
CA SER A 55 13.13 21.56 -14.34
C SER A 55 13.41 20.96 -15.73
N LYS A 56 14.16 19.85 -15.82
CA LYS A 56 14.40 19.15 -17.09
C LYS A 56 13.13 18.55 -17.70
N ALA A 57 12.16 18.22 -16.85
CA ALA A 57 10.89 17.68 -17.28
C ALA A 57 9.85 18.75 -17.66
N ALA A 58 10.20 20.04 -17.58
CA ALA A 58 9.23 21.14 -17.69
C ALA A 58 8.51 21.21 -19.04
N GLU A 59 9.15 20.76 -20.11
CA GLU A 59 8.62 20.78 -21.48
C GLU A 59 7.71 19.58 -21.77
N PHE A 60 7.74 18.54 -20.94
CA PHE A 60 6.92 17.35 -21.19
C PHE A 60 5.45 17.59 -20.82
N ARG A 61 4.55 17.04 -21.66
CA ARG A 61 3.09 17.14 -21.54
C ARG A 61 2.56 16.94 -20.12
N TRP A 62 3.13 15.99 -19.38
CA TRP A 62 2.65 15.57 -18.06
C TRP A 62 3.37 16.21 -16.89
N TYR A 63 4.15 17.27 -17.11
CA TYR A 63 4.92 17.94 -16.06
C TYR A 63 4.06 18.41 -14.88
N GLY A 64 2.87 18.95 -15.15
CA GLY A 64 1.93 19.38 -14.10
C GLY A 64 1.48 18.24 -13.18
N ALA A 65 1.13 17.08 -13.77
CA ALA A 65 0.73 15.89 -13.01
C ALA A 65 1.90 15.31 -12.21
N PHE A 66 3.08 15.22 -12.84
CA PHE A 66 4.32 14.82 -12.19
C PHE A 66 4.63 15.67 -10.95
N LYS A 67 4.61 17.00 -11.06
CA LYS A 67 4.86 17.90 -9.92
C LYS A 67 3.88 17.70 -8.77
N ASN A 68 2.59 17.55 -9.08
CA ASN A 68 1.55 17.44 -8.06
C ASN A 68 1.49 16.06 -7.39
N ARG A 69 2.02 15.02 -8.06
CA ARG A 69 1.95 13.62 -7.61
C ARG A 69 3.33 12.97 -7.53
N TYR A 70 4.33 13.76 -7.14
CA TYR A 70 5.75 13.42 -7.23
C TYR A 70 6.09 12.03 -6.67
N THR A 71 5.62 11.67 -5.47
CA THR A 71 5.88 10.35 -4.86
C THR A 71 5.34 9.19 -5.69
N GLY A 72 4.16 9.35 -6.31
CA GLY A 72 3.57 8.35 -7.18
C GLY A 72 4.41 8.15 -8.44
N TYR A 73 4.76 9.24 -9.12
CA TYR A 73 5.63 9.22 -10.30
C TYR A 73 7.02 8.67 -9.99
N LEU A 74 7.60 8.99 -8.82
CA LEU A 74 8.89 8.46 -8.40
C LEU A 74 8.83 6.95 -8.24
N SER A 75 7.74 6.43 -7.66
CA SER A 75 7.53 4.99 -7.56
C SER A 75 7.43 4.31 -8.93
N PHE A 76 6.88 4.98 -9.95
CA PHE A 76 6.82 4.46 -11.31
C PHE A 76 8.17 4.53 -12.02
N ALA A 77 8.93 5.60 -11.84
CA ALA A 77 10.26 5.76 -12.43
C ALA A 77 11.26 4.74 -11.85
N LEU A 78 11.23 4.51 -10.54
CA LEU A 78 12.00 3.43 -9.90
C LEU A 78 11.55 2.05 -10.38
N ASN A 79 10.26 1.85 -10.64
CA ASN A 79 9.78 0.60 -11.20
C ASN A 79 10.26 0.42 -12.65
N TYR A 80 10.25 1.49 -13.44
CA TYR A 80 10.69 1.50 -14.83
C TYR A 80 12.20 1.22 -14.94
N SER A 81 13.02 1.82 -14.08
CA SER A 81 14.47 1.55 -14.10
C SER A 81 14.83 0.09 -13.83
N LEU A 82 13.96 -0.65 -13.14
CA LEU A 82 14.14 -2.07 -12.84
C LEU A 82 13.49 -3.02 -13.85
N HIS A 83 12.33 -2.65 -14.41
CA HIS A 83 11.49 -3.57 -15.19
C HIS A 83 11.10 -3.03 -16.58
N GLY A 84 11.53 -1.83 -16.94
CA GLY A 84 11.08 -1.10 -18.14
C GLY A 84 9.56 -1.01 -18.19
N ASN A 85 9.00 -1.18 -19.39
CA ASN A 85 7.55 -1.20 -19.63
C ASN A 85 6.92 -2.60 -19.42
N SER A 86 7.49 -3.48 -18.61
CA SER A 86 6.88 -4.78 -18.30
C SER A 86 5.77 -4.62 -17.23
N PRO A 87 4.47 -4.78 -17.55
CA PRO A 87 3.38 -4.56 -16.58
C PRO A 87 3.46 -5.48 -15.35
N LEU A 88 4.08 -6.66 -15.51
CA LEU A 88 4.29 -7.64 -14.44
C LEU A 88 4.93 -6.98 -13.20
N GLY A 89 6.03 -6.24 -13.40
CA GLY A 89 6.73 -5.59 -12.29
C GLY A 89 5.87 -4.57 -11.57
N TYR A 90 4.98 -3.89 -12.30
CA TYR A 90 4.07 -2.89 -11.73
C TYR A 90 2.95 -3.52 -10.91
N HIS A 91 2.38 -4.63 -11.38
CA HIS A 91 1.38 -5.40 -10.64
C HIS A 91 1.99 -6.02 -9.37
N VAL A 92 3.19 -6.59 -9.46
CA VAL A 92 3.90 -7.13 -8.27
C VAL A 92 4.08 -6.05 -7.21
N PHE A 93 4.48 -4.84 -7.60
CA PHE A 93 4.59 -3.72 -6.66
C PHE A 93 3.24 -3.35 -6.03
N ASN A 94 2.19 -3.21 -6.84
CA ASN A 94 0.86 -2.84 -6.34
C ASN A 94 0.30 -3.88 -5.36
N ILE A 95 0.42 -5.17 -5.69
CA ILE A 95 0.00 -6.28 -4.82
C ILE A 95 0.80 -6.28 -3.53
N SER A 96 2.11 -5.99 -3.59
CA SER A 96 2.96 -5.88 -2.40
C SER A 96 2.51 -4.73 -1.49
N VAL A 97 2.21 -3.56 -2.05
CA VAL A 97 1.67 -2.41 -1.29
C VAL A 97 0.31 -2.76 -0.67
N HIS A 98 -0.56 -3.46 -1.39
CA HIS A 98 -1.85 -3.91 -0.86
C HIS A 98 -1.71 -4.90 0.30
N ALA A 99 -0.77 -5.85 0.19
CA ALA A 99 -0.47 -6.77 1.28
C ALA A 99 0.07 -6.03 2.51
N MET A 100 0.92 -5.02 2.32
CA MET A 100 1.37 -4.14 3.42
C MET A 100 0.21 -3.35 4.04
N ASN A 101 -0.69 -2.78 3.23
CA ASN A 101 -1.90 -2.10 3.71
C ASN A 101 -2.78 -3.02 4.56
N SER A 102 -2.98 -4.26 4.11
CA SER A 102 -3.76 -5.27 4.84
C SER A 102 -3.12 -5.63 6.19
N LEU A 103 -1.78 -5.72 6.26
CA LEU A 103 -1.06 -5.90 7.52
C LEU A 103 -1.16 -4.67 8.43
N LEU A 104 -1.14 -3.45 7.88
CA LEU A 104 -1.35 -2.24 8.66
C LEU A 104 -2.76 -2.15 9.24
N VAL A 105 -3.79 -2.60 8.51
CA VAL A 105 -5.16 -2.74 9.04
C VAL A 105 -5.18 -3.69 10.23
N TYR A 106 -4.52 -4.85 10.13
CA TYR A 106 -4.37 -5.79 11.25
C TYR A 106 -3.72 -5.14 12.47
N PHE A 107 -2.59 -4.44 12.29
CA PHE A 107 -1.91 -3.76 13.39
C PHE A 107 -2.73 -2.63 13.98
N MET A 108 -3.41 -1.85 13.15
CA MET A 108 -4.28 -0.76 13.60
C MET A 108 -5.41 -1.31 14.48
N ALA A 109 -6.12 -2.34 14.02
CA ALA A 109 -7.21 -2.97 14.79
C ALA A 109 -6.71 -3.54 16.12
N LEU A 110 -5.56 -4.24 16.12
CA LEU A 110 -4.92 -4.72 17.34
C LEU A 110 -4.60 -3.59 18.33
N LEU A 111 -4.04 -2.49 17.83
CA LEU A 111 -3.65 -1.36 18.68
C LEU A 111 -4.88 -0.63 19.25
N LEU A 112 -5.98 -0.55 18.48
CA LEU A 112 -7.25 0.00 18.95
C LEU A 112 -7.81 -0.81 20.12
N PHE A 113 -7.85 -2.14 20.04
CA PHE A 113 -8.30 -2.98 21.16
C PHE A 113 -7.41 -2.88 22.40
N ARG A 114 -6.15 -2.49 22.23
CA ARG A 114 -5.24 -2.25 23.36
C ARG A 114 -5.38 -0.83 23.94
N SER A 115 -6.21 0.04 23.35
CA SER A 115 -6.41 1.42 23.82
C SER A 115 -7.21 1.45 25.14
N PRO A 116 -7.09 2.51 25.96
CA PRO A 116 -7.86 2.63 27.20
C PRO A 116 -9.38 2.49 27.01
N ALA A 117 -9.90 2.89 25.84
CA ALA A 117 -11.32 2.83 25.54
C ALA A 117 -11.85 1.39 25.30
N LEU A 118 -10.98 0.47 24.86
CA LEU A 118 -11.39 -0.88 24.45
C LEU A 118 -10.73 -2.01 25.25
N LYS A 119 -9.65 -1.73 25.98
CA LYS A 119 -8.81 -2.76 26.63
C LYS A 119 -9.55 -3.65 27.63
N ASP A 120 -10.60 -3.13 28.28
CA ASP A 120 -11.35 -3.82 29.33
C ASP A 120 -12.70 -4.36 28.82
N THR A 121 -12.92 -4.33 27.49
CA THR A 121 -14.14 -4.85 26.87
C THR A 121 -14.03 -6.36 26.63
N PRO A 122 -15.14 -7.14 26.66
CA PRO A 122 -15.10 -8.57 26.35
C PRO A 122 -14.51 -8.90 24.97
N GLN A 123 -14.67 -7.98 24.01
CA GLN A 123 -14.12 -8.12 22.66
C GLN A 123 -12.58 -8.05 22.64
N ALA A 124 -11.95 -7.41 23.63
CA ALA A 124 -10.49 -7.30 23.72
C ALA A 124 -9.81 -8.68 23.84
N GLU A 125 -10.47 -9.66 24.48
CA GLU A 125 -9.99 -11.04 24.58
C GLU A 125 -9.85 -11.71 23.22
N ARG A 126 -10.71 -11.32 22.26
CA ARG A 126 -10.72 -11.83 20.88
C ARG A 126 -10.10 -10.86 19.89
N SER A 127 -9.43 -9.80 20.36
CA SER A 127 -8.88 -8.71 19.56
C SER A 127 -8.03 -9.18 18.38
N SER A 128 -7.17 -10.18 18.58
CA SER A 128 -6.33 -10.73 17.51
C SER A 128 -7.13 -11.39 16.40
N THR A 129 -8.27 -12.02 16.74
CA THR A 129 -9.12 -12.71 15.77
C THR A 129 -9.98 -11.72 15.02
N ILE A 130 -10.54 -10.74 15.73
CA ILE A 130 -11.28 -9.63 15.12
C ILE A 130 -10.38 -8.84 14.17
N ALA A 131 -9.16 -8.49 14.59
CA ALA A 131 -8.19 -7.79 13.77
C ALA A 131 -7.80 -8.58 12.51
N MET A 132 -7.61 -9.91 12.64
CA MET A 132 -7.31 -10.76 11.49
C MET A 132 -8.45 -10.74 10.49
N TRP A 133 -9.69 -10.94 10.93
CA TRP A 133 -10.86 -10.90 10.05
C TRP A 133 -11.06 -9.53 9.40
N ALA A 134 -10.86 -8.43 10.15
CA ALA A 134 -10.90 -7.09 9.58
C ALA A 134 -9.88 -6.92 8.44
N ALA A 135 -8.66 -7.43 8.62
CA ALA A 135 -7.62 -7.38 7.59
C ALA A 135 -7.90 -8.31 6.40
N LEU A 136 -8.43 -9.53 6.62
CA LEU A 136 -8.80 -10.45 5.54
C LEU A 136 -9.98 -9.90 4.71
N ILE A 137 -10.98 -9.31 5.37
CA ILE A 137 -12.09 -8.62 4.70
C ILE A 137 -11.53 -7.46 3.87
N PHE A 138 -10.70 -6.60 4.46
CA PHE A 138 -10.05 -5.50 3.72
C PHE A 138 -9.27 -6.02 2.50
N ALA A 139 -8.46 -7.08 2.67
CA ALA A 139 -7.63 -7.65 1.63
C ALA A 139 -8.43 -8.16 0.42
N ALA A 140 -9.58 -8.80 0.68
CA ALA A 140 -10.41 -9.43 -0.34
C ALA A 140 -11.60 -8.58 -0.79
N HIS A 141 -11.81 -7.39 -0.21
CA HIS A 141 -12.98 -6.58 -0.50
C HIS A 141 -12.95 -6.06 -1.95
N PRO A 142 -14.03 -6.21 -2.75
CA PRO A 142 -14.05 -5.78 -4.15
C PRO A 142 -13.72 -4.31 -4.39
N VAL A 143 -13.96 -3.44 -3.40
CA VAL A 143 -13.58 -2.01 -3.44
C VAL A 143 -12.07 -1.80 -3.67
N GLN A 144 -11.23 -2.78 -3.32
CA GLN A 144 -9.78 -2.68 -3.52
C GLN A 144 -9.36 -2.98 -4.96
N THR A 145 -10.24 -3.58 -5.78
CA THR A 145 -9.91 -4.00 -7.15
C THR A 145 -9.30 -2.86 -7.94
N GLU A 146 -9.96 -1.70 -7.98
CA GLU A 146 -9.45 -0.56 -8.73
C GLU A 146 -8.08 -0.09 -8.19
N ALA A 147 -7.94 0.02 -6.87
CA ALA A 147 -6.70 0.48 -6.24
C ALA A 147 -5.49 -0.45 -6.47
N VAL A 148 -5.74 -1.74 -6.67
CA VAL A 148 -4.70 -2.77 -6.81
C VAL A 148 -4.42 -3.07 -8.28
N THR A 149 -5.46 -3.35 -9.07
CA THR A 149 -5.31 -3.89 -10.44
C THR A 149 -5.10 -2.81 -11.48
N TYR A 150 -5.66 -1.61 -11.27
CA TYR A 150 -5.41 -0.48 -12.15
C TYR A 150 -4.07 0.14 -11.76
N ILE A 151 -3.02 -0.14 -12.55
CA ILE A 151 -1.63 0.21 -12.18
C ILE A 151 -1.48 1.68 -11.76
N PHE A 152 -2.13 2.62 -12.45
CA PHE A 152 -2.04 4.04 -12.14
C PHE A 152 -2.65 4.41 -10.78
N GLN A 153 -3.64 3.65 -10.29
CA GLN A 153 -4.22 3.80 -8.95
C GLN A 153 -3.31 3.34 -7.81
N ARG A 154 -2.06 2.94 -8.13
CA ARG A 154 -0.97 2.88 -7.15
C ARG A 154 -0.92 4.12 -6.24
N HIS A 155 -1.28 5.30 -6.76
CA HIS A 155 -1.42 6.51 -5.98
C HIS A 155 -2.34 6.34 -4.76
N ALA A 156 -3.54 5.78 -4.94
CA ALA A 156 -4.48 5.53 -3.86
C ALA A 156 -3.91 4.51 -2.85
N SER A 157 -3.30 3.44 -3.36
CA SER A 157 -2.67 2.40 -2.53
C SER A 157 -1.50 2.93 -1.69
N LEU A 158 -0.68 3.84 -2.23
CA LEU A 158 0.41 4.49 -1.49
C LEU A 158 -0.10 5.50 -0.47
N VAL A 159 -1.16 6.26 -0.78
CA VAL A 159 -1.82 7.14 0.19
C VAL A 159 -2.33 6.32 1.38
N ALA A 160 -3.01 5.20 1.13
CA ALA A 160 -3.45 4.29 2.18
C ALA A 160 -2.26 3.76 3.01
N LEU A 161 -1.15 3.39 2.37
CA LEU A 161 0.06 2.89 3.05
C LEU A 161 0.63 3.91 4.03
N PHE A 162 0.90 5.13 3.56
CA PHE A 162 1.48 6.17 4.41
C PHE A 162 0.50 6.63 5.48
N TYR A 163 -0.79 6.74 5.15
CA TYR A 163 -1.81 7.14 6.12
C TYR A 163 -1.99 6.09 7.22
N LEU A 164 -2.24 4.83 6.87
CA LEU A 164 -2.38 3.74 7.84
C LEU A 164 -1.09 3.56 8.66
N GLY A 165 0.07 3.64 8.01
CA GLY A 165 1.36 3.58 8.67
C GLY A 165 1.52 4.68 9.72
N SER A 166 1.20 5.93 9.35
CA SER A 166 1.24 7.07 10.27
C SER A 166 0.33 6.88 11.48
N VAL A 167 -0.90 6.39 11.28
CA VAL A 167 -1.87 6.13 12.35
C VAL A 167 -1.37 5.01 13.28
N VAL A 168 -0.88 3.90 12.72
CA VAL A 168 -0.31 2.79 13.49
C VAL A 168 0.86 3.26 14.35
N PHE A 169 1.80 4.02 13.78
CA PHE A 169 2.94 4.55 14.52
C PHE A 169 2.54 5.58 15.58
N LEU A 170 1.57 6.44 15.28
CA LEU A 170 1.04 7.42 16.23
C LEU A 170 0.39 6.73 17.44
N ILE A 171 -0.49 5.75 17.20
CA ILE A 171 -1.13 5.00 18.27
C ILE A 171 -0.06 4.29 19.10
N ARG A 172 0.89 3.59 18.46
CA ARG A 172 1.97 2.89 19.16
C ARG A 172 2.80 3.82 20.03
N LYS A 173 3.20 5.00 19.52
CA LYS A 173 3.95 6.01 20.29
C LYS A 173 3.18 6.44 21.53
N ARG A 174 1.90 6.79 21.41
CA ARG A 174 1.06 7.23 22.53
C ARG A 174 0.92 6.19 23.64
N LYS A 175 1.08 4.88 23.34
CA LYS A 175 1.07 3.83 24.36
C LYS A 175 2.39 3.68 25.11
N ASN A 176 3.51 4.08 24.51
CA ASN A 176 4.83 3.99 25.14
C ASN A 176 5.15 5.20 26.03
N THR A 177 4.35 6.27 25.97
CA THR A 177 4.55 7.51 26.74
C THR A 177 3.66 7.61 27.99
N ARG A 178 3.01 6.51 28.36
CA ARG A 178 2.22 6.35 29.59
C ARG A 178 2.73 5.13 30.34
#